data_AF-A0A7K3XC91-F1
#
_entry.id   AF-A0A7K3XC91-F1
#
_cell.length_a   1.000
_cell.length_b   1.000
_cell.length_c   1.000
_cell.angle_alpha   90.00
_cell.angle_beta   90.00
_cell.angle_gamma   90.00
#
_symmetry.space_group_name_H-M   'P 1'
#
loop_
_entity.id
_entity.type
_entity.pdbx_description
1 polymer ?
#
loop_
_entity_poly.entity_id
_entity_poly.type
_entity_poly.pdbx_seq_one_letter_code
_entity_poly.pdbx_strand_id
1 'polypeptide(L)'
;MSEFTPKIIGSQNTESYTKIKGLYQELIGCFEVLKWEAENLYSEGNELPISEIIDLLNKNTDLESYLRYKFVTVHEISVSGINTDKLIMSDLLDLPESYGEVIKFVALVKEIIEKICPTYFYVSLSSLKDEISNSFNLNDSFETKLRDFTTVFTKNEMQNTALEAVQKWCDATNDLIELGLLPALRDSWCNVGDRLRIGILNRNPEKRPLTPDPRIFNRHFPLARFGDDAGFVARAIDRNAIMC
;
A
#
# COMPACT_ATOMS: atom_id res chain seq x y z
N MET A 1 -13.15 -23.99 -23.92
CA MET A 1 -11.88 -23.28 -23.63
C MET A 1 -11.87 -23.06 -22.13
N SER A 2 -10.85 -23.53 -21.42
CA SER A 2 -10.72 -23.24 -19.98
C SER A 2 -10.44 -21.76 -19.80
N GLU A 3 -11.19 -21.12 -18.93
CA GLU A 3 -11.02 -19.71 -18.59
C GLU A 3 -9.69 -19.54 -17.82
N PHE A 4 -8.88 -18.57 -18.25
CA PHE A 4 -7.59 -18.30 -17.63
C PHE A 4 -7.80 -17.90 -16.17
N THR A 5 -7.14 -18.61 -15.25
CA THR A 5 -7.17 -18.28 -13.82
C THR A 5 -5.80 -17.72 -13.42
N PRO A 6 -5.72 -16.42 -13.03
CA PRO A 6 -4.49 -15.82 -12.52
C PRO A 6 -3.99 -16.51 -11.26
N LYS A 7 -2.66 -16.61 -11.12
CA LYS A 7 -1.98 -17.11 -9.92
C LYS A 7 -1.15 -16.01 -9.27
N ILE A 8 -1.06 -16.04 -7.94
CA ILE A 8 -0.26 -15.09 -7.17
C ILE A 8 1.23 -15.36 -7.39
N ILE A 9 1.99 -14.32 -7.72
CA ILE A 9 3.44 -14.34 -7.87
C ILE A 9 4.07 -13.83 -6.58
N GLY A 10 4.80 -14.72 -5.88
CA GLY A 10 5.50 -14.37 -4.65
C GLY A 10 4.57 -14.03 -3.49
N SER A 11 5.10 -13.33 -2.49
CA SER A 11 4.32 -12.82 -1.35
C SER A 11 3.71 -11.45 -1.67
N GLN A 12 2.59 -11.14 -1.03
CA GLN A 12 2.01 -9.81 -1.02
C GLN A 12 3.04 -8.77 -0.54
N ASN A 13 3.00 -7.55 -1.10
CA ASN A 13 3.74 -6.42 -0.57
C ASN A 13 3.08 -5.92 0.73
N THR A 14 3.50 -6.48 1.86
CA THR A 14 2.95 -6.19 3.20
C THR A 14 3.26 -4.77 3.68
N GLU A 15 4.38 -4.18 3.25
CA GLU A 15 4.75 -2.80 3.57
C GLU A 15 3.76 -1.81 2.93
N SER A 16 3.54 -1.93 1.61
CA SER A 16 2.57 -1.10 0.89
C SER A 16 1.15 -1.30 1.41
N TYR A 17 0.76 -2.56 1.68
CA TYR A 17 -0.56 -2.88 2.25
C TYR A 17 -0.77 -2.15 3.59
N THR A 18 0.18 -2.28 4.51
CA THR A 18 0.08 -1.66 5.84
C THR A 18 0.09 -0.14 5.75
N LYS A 19 0.96 0.43 4.92
CA LYS A 19 1.06 1.88 4.71
C LYS A 19 -0.24 2.47 4.17
N ILE A 20 -0.79 1.90 3.09
CA ILE A 20 -2.02 2.39 2.47
C ILE A 20 -3.19 2.23 3.43
N LYS A 21 -3.32 1.08 4.09
CA LYS A 21 -4.37 0.84 5.09
C LYS A 21 -4.32 1.87 6.21
N GLY A 22 -3.12 2.15 6.75
CA GLY A 22 -2.93 3.17 7.78
C GLY A 22 -3.35 4.57 7.32
N LEU A 23 -2.99 4.97 6.11
CA LEU A 23 -3.40 6.27 5.54
C LEU A 23 -4.93 6.39 5.42
N TYR A 24 -5.62 5.34 5.00
CA TYR A 24 -7.09 5.37 4.92
C TYR A 24 -7.76 5.34 6.30
N GLN A 25 -7.17 4.66 7.29
CA GLN A 25 -7.64 4.73 8.68
C GLN A 25 -7.50 6.14 9.25
N GLU A 26 -6.35 6.79 9.02
CA GLU A 26 -6.11 8.18 9.41
C GLU A 26 -7.09 9.13 8.69
N LEU A 27 -7.30 8.93 7.38
CA LEU A 27 -8.25 9.70 6.59
C LEU A 27 -9.68 9.59 7.14
N ILE A 28 -10.14 8.38 7.44
CA ILE A 28 -11.47 8.13 8.03
C ILE A 28 -11.57 8.85 9.37
N GLY A 29 -10.59 8.68 10.27
CA GLY A 29 -10.60 9.31 11.59
C GLY A 29 -10.69 10.83 11.49
N CYS A 30 -9.85 11.46 10.67
CA CYS A 30 -9.90 12.91 10.47
C CYS A 30 -11.20 13.38 9.80
N PHE A 31 -11.74 12.60 8.87
CA PHE A 31 -13.00 12.92 8.19
C PHE A 31 -14.20 12.83 9.13
N GLU A 32 -14.24 11.85 10.04
CA GLU A 32 -15.31 11.73 11.03
C GLU A 32 -15.27 12.87 12.05
N VAL A 33 -14.09 13.32 12.48
CA VAL A 33 -13.99 14.50 13.34
C VAL A 33 -14.39 15.76 12.58
N LEU A 34 -13.95 15.93 11.32
CA LEU A 34 -14.40 17.04 10.47
C LEU A 34 -15.94 17.08 10.34
N LYS A 35 -16.57 15.92 10.13
CA LYS A 35 -18.02 15.78 10.08
C LYS A 35 -18.66 16.30 11.37
N TRP A 36 -18.19 15.79 12.51
CA TRP A 36 -18.73 16.15 13.82
C TRP A 36 -18.59 17.66 14.12
N GLU A 37 -17.42 18.24 13.84
CA GLU A 37 -17.20 19.67 14.06
C GLU A 37 -18.02 20.55 13.11
N ALA A 38 -18.20 20.12 11.85
CA ALA A 38 -19.07 20.80 10.91
C ALA A 38 -20.54 20.76 11.36
N GLU A 39 -21.01 19.62 11.90
CA GLU A 39 -22.35 19.46 12.46
C GLU A 39 -22.55 20.36 13.70
N ASN A 40 -21.54 20.45 14.58
CA ASN A 40 -21.58 21.37 15.71
C ASN A 40 -21.61 22.84 15.27
N LEU A 41 -20.87 23.19 14.21
CA LEU A 41 -20.82 24.56 13.69
C LEU A 41 -22.14 24.97 13.03
N TYR A 42 -22.73 24.09 12.22
CA TYR A 42 -23.85 24.48 11.35
C TYR A 42 -25.21 24.05 11.82
N SER A 43 -25.36 22.92 12.48
CA SER A 43 -26.66 22.26 12.53
C SER A 43 -27.14 21.97 13.94
N GLU A 44 -26.53 22.58 14.96
CA GLU A 44 -26.80 22.35 16.39
C GLU A 44 -26.85 20.85 16.75
N GLY A 45 -26.03 20.04 16.07
CA GLY A 45 -26.01 18.58 16.25
C GLY A 45 -26.97 17.78 15.36
N ASN A 46 -27.61 18.39 14.36
CA ASN A 46 -28.30 17.63 13.30
C ASN A 46 -27.30 17.11 12.27
N GLU A 47 -27.63 15.97 11.66
CA GLU A 47 -26.74 15.30 10.72
C GLU A 47 -26.56 16.10 9.42
N LEU A 48 -25.31 16.33 9.00
CA LEU A 48 -25.01 17.00 7.74
C LEU A 48 -24.91 16.00 6.58
N PRO A 49 -25.46 16.33 5.39
CA PRO A 49 -25.25 15.53 4.20
C PRO A 49 -23.75 15.47 3.87
N ILE A 50 -23.26 14.27 3.53
CA ILE A 50 -21.84 14.06 3.16
C ILE A 50 -21.41 14.97 2.00
N SER A 51 -22.31 15.27 1.07
CA SER A 51 -22.06 16.21 -0.02
C SER A 51 -21.60 17.58 0.49
N GLU A 52 -22.18 18.06 1.59
CA GLU A 52 -21.79 19.36 2.15
C GLU A 52 -20.39 19.33 2.78
N ILE A 53 -19.99 18.19 3.36
CA ILE A 53 -18.65 18.00 3.92
C ILE A 53 -17.63 17.87 2.79
N ILE A 54 -17.98 17.19 1.70
CA ILE A 54 -17.15 17.13 0.49
C ILE A 54 -16.99 18.54 -0.12
N ASP A 55 -18.05 19.34 -0.14
CA ASP A 55 -17.98 20.73 -0.63
C ASP A 55 -17.02 21.59 0.21
N LEU A 56 -16.96 21.39 1.54
CA LEU A 56 -15.97 22.04 2.40
C LEU A 56 -14.54 21.71 1.97
N LEU A 57 -14.26 20.43 1.71
CA LEU A 57 -12.94 19.99 1.26
C LEU A 57 -12.53 20.61 -0.09
N ASN A 58 -13.50 20.91 -0.95
CA ASN A 58 -13.24 21.52 -2.26
C ASN A 58 -12.97 23.04 -2.20
N LYS A 59 -13.17 23.71 -1.06
CA LYS A 59 -12.84 25.13 -0.90
C LYS A 59 -11.35 25.29 -0.58
N ASN A 60 -10.57 25.84 -1.54
CA ASN A 60 -9.12 25.99 -1.41
C ASN A 60 -8.66 27.40 -1.02
N THR A 61 -9.39 28.45 -1.41
CA THR A 61 -8.96 29.85 -1.22
C THR A 61 -9.92 30.68 -0.39
N ASP A 62 -11.11 30.17 -0.09
CA ASP A 62 -12.18 30.93 0.56
C ASP A 62 -12.90 30.14 1.66
N LEU A 63 -12.18 29.22 2.31
CA LEU A 63 -12.77 28.36 3.34
C LEU A 63 -13.33 29.19 4.48
N GLU A 64 -12.55 30.10 5.05
CA GLU A 64 -12.97 30.92 6.19
C GLU A 64 -14.21 31.77 5.91
N SER A 65 -14.26 32.47 4.77
CA SER A 65 -15.44 33.27 4.39
C SER A 65 -16.64 32.37 4.10
N TYR A 66 -16.43 31.20 3.49
CA TYR A 66 -17.50 30.22 3.27
C TYR A 66 -18.08 29.72 4.59
N LEU A 67 -17.23 29.35 5.56
CA LEU A 67 -17.65 28.90 6.88
C LEU A 67 -18.47 30.01 7.58
N ARG A 68 -17.97 31.25 7.56
CA ARG A 68 -18.64 32.42 8.16
C ARG A 68 -19.98 32.73 7.48
N TYR A 69 -20.03 32.70 6.15
CA TYR A 69 -21.26 32.92 5.40
C TYR A 69 -22.32 31.88 5.77
N LYS A 70 -21.92 30.61 5.79
CA LYS A 70 -22.82 29.51 6.12
C LYS A 70 -23.28 29.57 7.57
N PHE A 71 -22.39 29.88 8.50
CA PHE A 71 -22.72 30.10 9.92
C PHE A 71 -23.75 31.22 10.10
N VAL A 72 -23.50 32.42 9.54
CA VAL A 72 -24.43 33.55 9.60
C VAL A 72 -25.79 33.22 9.00
N THR A 73 -25.81 32.46 7.90
CA THR A 73 -27.04 32.07 7.22
C THR A 73 -27.86 31.08 8.05
N VAL A 74 -27.23 30.04 8.60
CA VAL A 74 -27.95 28.99 9.33
C VAL A 74 -28.42 29.46 10.71
N HIS A 75 -27.62 30.27 11.39
CA HIS A 75 -27.96 30.82 12.71
C HIS A 75 -28.79 32.12 12.63
N GLU A 76 -29.23 32.51 11.43
CA GLU A 76 -30.03 33.71 11.16
C GLU A 76 -29.45 35.00 11.79
N ILE A 77 -28.11 35.11 11.84
CA ILE A 77 -27.42 36.21 12.50
C ILE A 77 -27.59 37.48 11.66
N SER A 78 -28.14 38.52 12.26
CA SER A 78 -28.25 39.84 11.64
C SER A 78 -27.88 40.94 12.62
N VAL A 79 -27.12 41.93 12.14
CA VAL A 79 -26.73 43.12 12.92
C VAL A 79 -27.32 44.34 12.26
N SER A 80 -28.17 45.07 12.99
CA SER A 80 -28.84 46.25 12.46
C SER A 80 -27.84 47.29 11.96
N GLY A 81 -27.99 47.74 10.72
CA GLY A 81 -27.11 48.72 10.08
C GLY A 81 -25.83 48.15 9.44
N ILE A 82 -25.57 46.84 9.53
CA ILE A 82 -24.44 46.17 8.88
C ILE A 82 -24.97 45.15 7.88
N ASN A 83 -24.49 45.18 6.62
CA ASN A 83 -24.87 44.14 5.65
C ASN A 83 -24.09 42.84 5.93
N THR A 84 -24.65 41.70 5.51
CA THR A 84 -24.08 40.36 5.72
C THR A 84 -22.63 40.26 5.26
N ASP A 85 -22.27 40.84 4.11
CA ASP A 85 -20.89 40.79 3.60
C ASP A 85 -19.90 41.52 4.52
N LYS A 86 -20.27 42.70 5.05
CA LYS A 86 -19.43 43.41 6.03
C LYS A 86 -19.35 42.68 7.35
N LEU A 87 -20.44 42.01 7.76
CA LEU A 87 -20.46 41.22 8.98
C LEU A 87 -19.48 40.03 8.89
N ILE A 88 -19.49 39.31 7.76
CA ILE A 88 -18.57 38.20 7.48
C ILE A 88 -17.11 38.64 7.51
N MET A 89 -16.82 39.82 6.95
CA MET A 89 -15.47 40.38 6.86
C MET A 89 -15.04 41.12 8.14
N SER A 90 -15.85 41.10 9.19
CA SER A 90 -15.56 41.78 10.46
C SER A 90 -15.24 40.78 11.58
N ASP A 91 -14.55 41.28 12.61
CA ASP A 91 -14.30 40.56 13.86
C ASP A 91 -15.49 40.66 14.84
N LEU A 92 -16.69 41.01 14.35
CA LEU A 92 -17.89 41.20 15.19
C LEU A 92 -18.66 39.90 15.43
N LEU A 93 -18.28 38.81 14.77
CA LEU A 93 -18.89 37.49 14.96
C LEU A 93 -18.15 36.72 16.04
N ASP A 94 -18.86 36.35 17.10
CA ASP A 94 -18.36 35.41 18.10
C ASP A 94 -18.58 33.99 17.59
N LEU A 95 -17.52 33.36 17.08
CA LEU A 95 -17.58 32.04 16.45
C LEU A 95 -17.27 30.95 17.49
N PRO A 96 -17.98 29.81 17.46
CA PRO A 96 -17.73 28.71 18.38
C PRO A 96 -16.37 28.05 18.11
N GLU A 97 -15.85 27.29 19.09
CA GLU A 97 -14.58 26.57 18.98
C GLU A 97 -14.52 25.63 17.76
N SER A 98 -15.66 25.03 17.41
CA SER A 98 -15.82 24.17 16.22
C SER A 98 -15.43 24.86 14.91
N TYR A 99 -15.49 26.19 14.83
CA TYR A 99 -15.01 26.94 13.66
C TYR A 99 -13.52 26.70 13.39
N GLY A 100 -12.68 26.83 14.44
CA GLY A 100 -11.23 26.63 14.31
C GLY A 100 -10.89 25.17 14.03
N GLU A 101 -11.61 24.25 14.67
CA GLU A 101 -11.43 22.81 14.47
C GLU A 101 -11.83 22.37 13.05
N VAL A 102 -12.92 22.89 12.47
CA VAL A 102 -13.26 22.63 11.06
C VAL A 102 -12.12 23.03 10.12
N ILE A 103 -11.54 24.23 10.29
CA ILE A 103 -10.42 24.69 9.44
C ILE A 103 -9.22 23.73 9.56
N LYS A 104 -8.86 23.38 10.79
CA LYS A 104 -7.77 22.46 11.10
C LYS A 104 -7.99 21.08 10.48
N PHE A 105 -9.18 20.49 10.66
CA PHE A 105 -9.46 19.16 10.12
C PHE A 105 -9.62 19.14 8.60
N VAL A 106 -10.09 20.23 7.97
CA VAL A 106 -10.01 20.36 6.50
C VAL A 106 -8.56 20.31 6.03
N ALA A 107 -7.64 21.01 6.69
CA ALA A 107 -6.23 20.99 6.35
C ALA A 107 -5.61 19.59 6.55
N LEU A 108 -5.91 18.92 7.67
CA LEU A 108 -5.43 17.56 7.95
C LEU A 108 -5.94 16.54 6.92
N VAL A 109 -7.22 16.59 6.58
CA VAL A 109 -7.79 15.69 5.54
C VAL A 109 -7.08 15.90 4.20
N LYS A 110 -6.81 17.16 3.80
CA LYS A 110 -6.06 17.45 2.58
C LYS A 110 -4.63 16.93 2.63
N GLU A 111 -3.93 17.09 3.76
CA GLU A 111 -2.58 16.55 3.95
C GLU A 111 -2.56 15.01 3.81
N ILE A 112 -3.54 14.31 4.37
CA ILE A 112 -3.63 12.85 4.24
C ILE A 112 -3.93 12.44 2.79
N ILE A 113 -4.80 13.17 2.09
CA ILE A 113 -5.05 12.95 0.65
C ILE A 113 -3.76 13.12 -0.15
N GLU A 114 -2.94 14.14 0.14
CA GLU A 114 -1.64 14.34 -0.49
C GLU A 114 -0.67 13.19 -0.22
N LYS A 115 -0.74 12.54 0.95
CA LYS A 115 0.02 11.32 1.26
C LYS A 115 -0.51 10.07 0.55
N ILE A 116 -1.81 10.00 0.26
CA ILE A 116 -2.45 8.88 -0.47
C ILE A 116 -2.13 8.95 -1.97
N CYS A 117 -2.15 10.14 -2.59
CA CYS A 117 -1.86 10.34 -4.01
C CYS A 117 -0.63 9.56 -4.55
N PRO A 118 0.57 9.62 -3.94
CA PRO A 118 1.74 8.90 -4.44
C PRO A 118 1.65 7.37 -4.30
N THR A 119 0.63 6.83 -3.62
CA THR A 119 0.40 5.38 -3.54
C THR A 119 -0.32 4.82 -4.77
N TYR A 120 -0.96 5.69 -5.57
CA TYR A 120 -1.80 5.33 -6.72
C TYR A 120 -3.00 4.41 -6.39
N PHE A 121 -3.32 4.25 -5.10
CA PHE A 121 -4.48 3.48 -4.64
C PHE A 121 -5.62 4.42 -4.22
N TYR A 122 -6.68 4.45 -5.02
CA TYR A 122 -7.79 5.38 -4.86
C TYR A 122 -9.11 4.66 -4.56
N VAL A 123 -9.72 5.01 -3.43
CA VAL A 123 -11.05 4.57 -3.01
C VAL A 123 -11.80 5.81 -2.54
N SER A 124 -13.04 5.99 -3.01
CA SER A 124 -13.82 7.16 -2.61
C SER A 124 -14.32 7.01 -1.18
N LEU A 125 -14.31 8.11 -0.40
CA LEU A 125 -14.88 8.14 0.95
C LEU A 125 -16.35 7.70 0.97
N SER A 126 -17.12 8.06 -0.06
CA SER A 126 -18.50 7.62 -0.21
C SER A 126 -18.67 6.10 -0.22
N SER A 127 -17.70 5.37 -0.79
CA SER A 127 -17.73 3.90 -0.83
C SER A 127 -17.32 3.23 0.48
N LEU A 128 -16.84 4.02 1.45
CA LEU A 128 -16.46 3.59 2.79
C LEU A 128 -17.56 3.90 3.82
N LYS A 129 -18.64 4.58 3.41
CA LYS A 129 -19.78 4.86 4.27
C LYS A 129 -20.56 3.58 4.52
N ASP A 130 -20.80 3.26 5.78
CA ASP A 130 -21.78 2.27 6.20
C ASP A 130 -23.16 2.94 6.27
N GLU A 131 -24.13 2.43 5.53
CA GLU A 131 -25.49 2.99 5.47
C GLU A 131 -26.28 2.78 6.77
N ILE A 132 -25.93 1.76 7.57
CA ILE A 132 -26.65 1.38 8.79
C ILE A 132 -26.13 2.20 9.98
N SER A 133 -24.81 2.24 10.17
CA SER A 133 -24.20 2.97 11.29
C SER A 133 -23.96 4.45 10.98
N ASN A 134 -24.08 4.86 9.71
CA ASN A 134 -23.76 6.20 9.24
C ASN A 134 -22.33 6.66 9.58
N SER A 135 -21.43 5.70 9.76
CA SER A 135 -20.01 5.88 10.04
C SER A 135 -19.17 5.47 8.83
N PHE A 136 -17.89 5.82 8.83
CA PHE A 136 -16.96 5.45 7.77
C PHE A 136 -16.06 4.33 8.26
N ASN A 137 -15.95 3.25 7.47
CA ASN A 137 -15.16 2.08 7.84
C ASN A 137 -14.45 1.48 6.63
N LEU A 138 -13.30 0.84 6.89
CA LEU A 138 -12.65 0.00 5.90
C LEU A 138 -13.44 -1.31 5.74
N ASN A 139 -14.27 -1.37 4.70
CA ASN A 139 -15.13 -2.52 4.42
C ASN A 139 -14.41 -3.64 3.63
N ASP A 140 -15.07 -4.79 3.49
CA ASP A 140 -14.53 -5.96 2.78
C ASP A 140 -14.17 -5.66 1.31
N SER A 141 -14.87 -4.71 0.68
CA SER A 141 -14.57 -4.26 -0.68
C SER A 141 -13.25 -3.50 -0.74
N PHE A 142 -12.98 -2.62 0.22
CA PHE A 142 -11.68 -1.96 0.38
C PHE A 142 -10.57 -2.98 0.61
N GLU A 143 -10.77 -3.91 1.55
CA GLU A 143 -9.77 -4.92 1.90
C GLU A 143 -9.40 -5.81 0.70
N THR A 144 -10.41 -6.22 -0.07
CA THR A 144 -10.21 -7.01 -1.29
C THR A 144 -9.43 -6.20 -2.34
N LYS A 145 -9.83 -4.96 -2.62
CA LYS A 145 -9.13 -4.10 -3.58
C LYS A 145 -7.68 -3.84 -3.16
N LEU A 146 -7.44 -3.58 -1.88
CA LEU A 146 -6.09 -3.30 -1.37
C LEU A 146 -5.20 -4.55 -1.45
N ARG A 147 -5.74 -5.72 -1.08
CA ARG A 147 -5.05 -6.99 -1.24
C ARG A 147 -4.67 -7.24 -2.70
N ASP A 148 -5.61 -7.05 -3.62
CA ASP A 148 -5.37 -7.28 -5.04
C ASP A 148 -4.37 -6.28 -5.61
N PHE A 149 -4.43 -5.02 -5.20
CA PHE A 149 -3.47 -3.97 -5.61
C PHE A 149 -2.04 -4.25 -5.14
N THR A 150 -1.90 -4.83 -3.95
CA THR A 150 -0.60 -5.12 -3.33
C THR A 150 -0.08 -6.52 -3.63
N THR A 151 -0.80 -7.26 -4.48
CA THR A 151 -0.45 -8.62 -4.92
C THR A 151 -0.15 -8.63 -6.41
N VAL A 152 0.92 -9.28 -6.81
CA VAL A 152 1.25 -9.45 -8.23
C VAL A 152 0.62 -10.75 -8.71
N PHE A 153 -0.16 -10.68 -9.78
CA PHE A 153 -0.77 -11.85 -10.42
C PHE A 153 -0.16 -12.12 -11.79
N THR A 154 -0.18 -13.39 -12.20
CA THR A 154 0.10 -13.76 -13.59
C THR A 154 -0.96 -13.17 -14.53
N LYS A 155 -0.54 -12.92 -15.78
CA LYS A 155 -1.37 -12.29 -16.83
C LYS A 155 -1.82 -13.24 -17.93
N ASN A 156 -1.23 -14.44 -17.99
CA ASN A 156 -1.57 -15.47 -18.98
C ASN A 156 -1.05 -16.86 -18.56
N GLU A 157 -1.47 -17.90 -19.30
CA GLU A 157 -1.08 -19.30 -19.03
C GLU A 157 0.42 -19.57 -19.14
N MET A 158 1.15 -18.82 -19.98
CA MET A 158 2.61 -18.97 -20.08
C MET A 158 3.29 -18.50 -18.80
N GLN A 159 2.79 -17.42 -18.19
CA GLN A 159 3.25 -16.97 -16.87
C GLN A 159 2.84 -17.93 -15.75
N ASN A 160 1.65 -18.55 -15.81
CA ASN A 160 1.28 -19.64 -14.89
C ASN A 160 2.28 -20.80 -14.97
N THR A 161 2.58 -21.24 -16.18
CA THR A 161 3.53 -22.34 -16.43
C THR A 161 4.93 -22.00 -15.92
N ALA A 162 5.39 -20.77 -16.18
CA ALA A 162 6.69 -20.30 -15.69
C ALA A 162 6.74 -20.22 -14.16
N LEU A 163 5.68 -19.72 -13.51
CA LEU A 163 5.57 -19.63 -12.07
C LEU A 163 5.64 -21.03 -11.42
N GLU A 164 4.92 -22.01 -11.95
CA GLU A 164 4.97 -23.39 -11.46
C GLU A 164 6.36 -24.02 -11.60
N ALA A 165 7.06 -23.76 -12.72
CA ALA A 165 8.41 -24.25 -12.92
C ALA A 165 9.40 -23.64 -11.92
N VAL A 166 9.27 -22.33 -11.64
CA VAL A 166 10.08 -21.64 -10.64
C VAL A 166 9.77 -22.17 -9.23
N GLN A 167 8.50 -22.38 -8.89
CA GLN A 167 8.10 -22.95 -7.59
C GLN A 167 8.72 -24.32 -7.36
N LYS A 168 8.62 -25.25 -8.33
CA LYS A 168 9.27 -26.57 -8.25
C LYS A 168 10.77 -26.47 -8.03
N TRP A 169 11.41 -25.48 -8.63
CA TRP A 169 12.84 -25.27 -8.46
C TRP A 169 13.20 -24.68 -7.09
N CYS A 170 12.37 -23.79 -6.54
CA CYS A 170 12.48 -23.33 -5.17
C CYS A 170 12.34 -24.50 -4.18
N ASP A 171 11.31 -25.32 -4.34
CA ASP A 171 11.05 -26.48 -3.47
C ASP A 171 12.23 -27.44 -3.49
N ALA A 172 12.71 -27.82 -4.68
CA ALA A 172 13.90 -28.67 -4.81
C ALA A 172 15.17 -28.04 -4.19
N THR A 173 15.30 -26.72 -4.24
CA THR A 173 16.42 -26.02 -3.60
C THR A 173 16.30 -26.06 -2.08
N ASN A 174 15.10 -25.89 -1.54
CA ASN A 174 14.82 -26.00 -0.11
C ASN A 174 15.09 -27.43 0.40
N ASP A 175 14.67 -28.46 -0.34
CA ASP A 175 14.98 -29.85 -0.02
C ASP A 175 16.50 -30.08 0.10
N LEU A 176 17.28 -29.52 -0.84
CA LEU A 176 18.74 -29.59 -0.78
C LEU A 176 19.34 -28.85 0.42
N ILE A 177 18.72 -27.77 0.89
CA ILE A 177 19.14 -27.05 2.11
C ILE A 177 18.83 -27.91 3.34
N GLU A 178 17.62 -28.49 3.43
CA GLU A 178 17.23 -29.37 4.55
C GLU A 178 18.12 -30.61 4.65
N LEU A 179 18.56 -31.14 3.50
CA LEU A 179 19.54 -32.23 3.42
C LEU A 179 20.98 -31.79 3.72
N GLY A 180 21.23 -30.50 3.99
CA GLY A 180 22.55 -29.94 4.29
C GLY A 180 23.49 -29.87 3.07
N LEU A 181 22.94 -29.94 1.86
CA LEU A 181 23.69 -29.95 0.60
C LEU A 181 23.90 -28.55 0.03
N LEU A 182 23.11 -27.59 0.48
CA LEU A 182 23.26 -26.17 0.17
C LEU A 182 23.22 -25.35 1.47
N PRO A 183 24.06 -24.31 1.60
CA PRO A 183 23.98 -23.40 2.74
C PRO A 183 22.68 -22.60 2.70
N ALA A 184 22.05 -22.42 3.86
CA ALA A 184 20.94 -21.49 4.02
C ALA A 184 21.46 -20.05 3.94
N LEU A 185 21.44 -19.46 2.75
CA LEU A 185 21.72 -18.04 2.55
C LEU A 185 20.44 -17.23 2.74
N ARG A 186 20.53 -16.03 3.34
CA ARG A 186 19.37 -15.15 3.57
C ARG A 186 18.68 -14.78 2.23
N ASP A 187 17.36 -14.72 2.30
CA ASP A 187 16.36 -14.43 1.26
C ASP A 187 16.30 -15.43 0.07
N SER A 188 15.30 -16.31 0.11
CA SER A 188 15.10 -17.44 -0.81
C SER A 188 14.94 -17.07 -2.28
N TRP A 189 14.37 -15.90 -2.60
CA TRP A 189 14.15 -15.45 -3.99
C TRP A 189 15.39 -14.85 -4.66
N CYS A 190 16.29 -14.21 -3.91
CA CYS A 190 17.52 -13.62 -4.46
C CYS A 190 18.42 -14.72 -5.05
N ASN A 191 18.51 -15.86 -4.38
CA ASN A 191 19.29 -17.02 -4.84
C ASN A 191 18.74 -17.63 -6.14
N VAL A 192 17.42 -17.64 -6.31
CA VAL A 192 16.71 -18.12 -7.50
C VAL A 192 16.92 -17.16 -8.67
N GLY A 193 16.79 -15.86 -8.42
CA GLY A 193 17.01 -14.80 -9.41
C GLY A 193 18.42 -14.82 -9.99
N ASP A 194 19.45 -14.97 -9.14
CA ASP A 194 20.84 -15.01 -9.60
C ASP A 194 21.16 -16.27 -10.40
N ARG A 195 20.69 -17.44 -9.96
CA ARG A 195 20.90 -18.70 -10.68
C ARG A 195 20.14 -18.73 -12.02
N LEU A 196 18.92 -18.18 -12.09
CA LEU A 196 18.18 -18.00 -13.36
C LEU A 196 18.87 -17.01 -14.26
N ARG A 197 19.31 -15.87 -13.73
CA ARG A 197 20.03 -14.85 -14.48
C ARG A 197 21.30 -15.42 -15.09
N ILE A 198 22.10 -16.16 -14.32
CA ILE A 198 23.28 -16.87 -14.82
C ILE A 198 22.90 -17.87 -15.93
N GLY A 199 21.84 -18.66 -15.75
CA GLY A 199 21.35 -19.61 -16.76
C GLY A 199 20.82 -18.94 -18.05
N ILE A 200 20.15 -17.79 -17.92
CA ILE A 200 19.60 -17.00 -19.04
C ILE A 200 20.71 -16.26 -19.79
N LEU A 201 21.67 -15.68 -19.07
CA LEU A 201 22.82 -14.97 -19.65
C LEU A 201 23.80 -15.93 -20.32
N ASN A 202 24.00 -17.13 -19.76
CA ASN A 202 24.90 -18.15 -20.30
C ASN A 202 24.22 -19.06 -21.34
N ARG A 203 23.27 -18.55 -22.13
CA ARG A 203 22.61 -19.30 -23.20
C ARG A 203 23.62 -19.96 -24.14
N ASN A 204 23.89 -21.24 -23.91
CA ASN A 204 24.40 -22.17 -24.90
C ASN A 204 23.26 -23.18 -25.15
N PRO A 205 22.52 -23.05 -26.27
CA PRO A 205 21.24 -23.71 -26.51
C PRO A 205 21.40 -25.19 -26.92
N GLU A 206 22.34 -25.91 -26.32
CA GLU A 206 22.34 -27.37 -26.45
C GLU A 206 21.20 -27.93 -25.61
N LYS A 207 20.12 -28.24 -26.33
CA LYS A 207 18.81 -28.77 -25.94
C LYS A 207 18.87 -30.10 -25.17
N ARG A 208 19.64 -30.19 -24.09
CA ARG A 208 19.61 -31.34 -23.19
C ARG A 208 18.94 -30.94 -21.89
N PRO A 209 17.99 -31.73 -21.38
CA PRO A 209 17.52 -31.54 -20.02
C PRO A 209 18.74 -31.58 -19.09
N LEU A 210 18.80 -30.67 -18.13
CA LEU A 210 19.82 -30.70 -17.09
C LEU A 210 19.72 -32.06 -16.40
N THR A 211 20.80 -32.84 -16.43
CA THR A 211 20.89 -34.11 -15.71
C THR A 211 21.88 -33.95 -14.55
N PRO A 212 21.59 -34.54 -13.37
CA PRO A 212 22.54 -34.57 -12.27
C PRO A 212 23.88 -35.17 -12.73
N ASP A 213 25.00 -34.51 -12.42
CA ASP A 213 26.33 -35.06 -12.69
C ASP A 213 26.57 -36.24 -11.73
N PRO A 214 26.82 -37.48 -12.21
CA PRO A 214 27.02 -38.64 -11.34
C PRO A 214 28.14 -38.44 -10.30
N ARG A 215 29.09 -37.54 -10.55
CA ARG A 215 30.19 -37.21 -9.64
C ARG A 215 29.73 -36.62 -8.31
N ILE A 216 28.54 -36.01 -8.24
CA ILE A 216 28.00 -35.47 -6.99
C ILE A 216 27.57 -36.58 -6.00
N PHE A 217 27.41 -37.81 -6.50
CA PHE A 217 27.07 -38.99 -5.69
C PHE A 217 28.29 -39.92 -5.46
N ASN A 218 29.47 -39.52 -5.92
CA ASN A 218 30.68 -40.33 -5.81
C ASN A 218 31.26 -40.24 -4.40
N ARG A 219 31.25 -41.36 -3.68
CA ARG A 219 31.61 -41.54 -2.25
C ARG A 219 33.01 -41.06 -1.82
N HIS A 220 33.87 -40.61 -2.74
CA HIS A 220 35.19 -40.05 -2.40
C HIS A 220 35.12 -38.63 -1.84
N PHE A 221 34.03 -37.91 -2.12
CA PHE A 221 33.59 -36.78 -1.34
C PHE A 221 32.22 -37.21 -0.81
N PRO A 222 32.12 -37.75 0.42
CA PRO A 222 30.80 -37.89 1.02
C PRO A 222 30.10 -36.54 0.88
N LEU A 223 28.77 -36.55 0.68
CA LEU A 223 27.96 -35.42 1.08
C LEU A 223 28.29 -35.24 2.56
N ALA A 224 29.35 -34.47 2.83
CA ALA A 224 29.84 -34.24 4.16
C ALA A 224 28.62 -33.71 4.87
N ARG A 225 28.35 -34.20 6.07
CA ARG A 225 27.51 -33.44 6.98
C ARG A 225 28.18 -32.08 7.05
N PHE A 226 27.70 -31.10 6.28
CA PHE A 226 28.13 -29.72 6.34
C PHE A 226 27.60 -29.22 7.69
N GLY A 227 28.41 -29.48 8.70
CA GLY A 227 28.10 -29.41 10.11
C GLY A 227 29.37 -29.55 10.94
N ASP A 228 30.43 -30.15 10.38
CA ASP A 228 31.77 -30.08 10.96
C ASP A 228 32.65 -29.12 10.14
N ASP A 229 32.98 -28.01 10.78
CA ASP A 229 33.88 -26.95 10.34
C ASP A 229 35.16 -27.48 9.65
N ALA A 230 35.37 -27.04 8.42
CA ALA A 230 36.70 -26.80 7.89
C ALA A 230 36.62 -25.49 7.11
N GLY A 231 37.24 -24.45 7.68
CA GLY A 231 37.09 -23.06 7.25
C GLY A 231 37.10 -22.90 5.73
N PHE A 232 36.03 -22.27 5.24
CA PHE A 232 35.99 -21.74 3.89
C PHE A 232 37.01 -20.60 3.83
N VAL A 233 38.25 -20.92 3.45
CA VAL A 233 39.21 -19.91 3.02
C VAL A 233 38.63 -19.32 1.76
N ALA A 234 38.05 -18.12 1.89
CA ALA A 234 37.73 -17.27 0.77
C ALA A 234 39.00 -17.14 -0.08
N ARG A 235 39.08 -17.87 -1.19
CA ARG A 235 39.99 -17.47 -2.26
C ARG A 235 39.43 -16.15 -2.75
N ALA A 236 40.09 -15.07 -2.32
CA ALA A 236 39.91 -13.74 -2.84
C ALA A 236 39.81 -13.86 -4.36
N ILE A 237 38.67 -13.44 -4.91
CA ILE A 237 38.54 -13.18 -6.33
C ILE A 237 39.60 -12.13 -6.63
N ASP A 238 40.64 -12.56 -7.35
CA ASP A 238 41.74 -11.71 -7.76
C ASP A 238 41.17 -10.58 -8.63
N ARG A 239 41.10 -9.38 -8.07
CA ARG A 239 40.60 -8.17 -8.75
C ARG A 239 41.47 -7.77 -9.94
N ASN A 240 42.62 -8.41 -10.16
CA ASN A 240 43.51 -8.10 -11.27
C ASN A 240 43.18 -8.85 -12.58
N ALA A 241 42.15 -9.69 -12.62
CA ALA A 241 41.71 -10.33 -13.88
C ALA A 241 40.80 -9.42 -14.75
N ILE A 242 40.49 -8.20 -14.29
CA ILE A 242 39.81 -7.16 -15.07
C ILE A 242 40.81 -6.02 -15.27
N MET A 243 41.84 -6.25 -16.07
CA MET A 243 42.64 -5.27 -16.80
C MET A 243 43.66 -6.05 -17.64
N CYS A 244 43.16 -6.62 -18.74
CA CYS A 244 43.81 -6.79 -20.03
C CYS A 244 42.72 -6.63 -21.09
#